data_AF-A0A3D1AET2-F1
#
_entry.id   AF-A0A3D1AET2-F1
#
_cell.length_a   1.000
_cell.length_b   1.000
_cell.length_c   1.000
_cell.angle_alpha   90.00
_cell.angle_beta   90.00
_cell.angle_gamma   90.00
#
_symmetry.space_group_name_H-M   'P 1'
#
loop_
_entity.id
_entity.type
_entity.pdbx_description
1 polymer ?
#
loop_
_entity_poly.entity_id
_entity_poly.type
_entity_poly.pdbx_seq_one_letter_code
_entity_poly.pdbx_strand_id
1 'polypeptide(L)'
;MRNLTHSLWMFVCFSLFSCTKQSYEKTQDGIIVNLRQKQSTDAGMVRLQVINDKVIRVSATPGKQFSKEESLIIVPQAENQTSFSVEEIEQLLIIHTVDLQVSIDRSTGEVVFADKDGSAILRENTGGGKTFSPVTIEGTKAYALRQVFESPADEAFYGLGQHQADEFNYKGKNETLLQYNTKVSVPFI
;
A
#
# COMPACT_ATOMS: atom_id res chain seq x y z
N MET A 1 5.41 -11.71 77.14
CA MET A 1 6.18 -11.72 75.88
C MET A 1 5.17 -11.91 74.74
N ARG A 2 4.95 -10.85 73.95
CA ARG A 2 3.90 -10.75 72.91
C ARG A 2 4.45 -11.35 71.60
N ASN A 3 3.79 -12.38 71.07
CA ASN A 3 4.07 -12.90 69.73
C ASN A 3 3.16 -12.19 68.72
N LEU A 4 3.77 -11.43 67.81
CA LEU A 4 3.12 -10.64 66.77
C LEU A 4 3.24 -11.42 65.44
N THR A 5 2.14 -11.98 64.96
CA THR A 5 2.07 -12.65 63.65
C THR A 5 1.80 -11.60 62.57
N HIS A 6 2.78 -11.37 61.67
CA HIS A 6 2.61 -10.52 60.51
C HIS A 6 1.93 -11.30 59.37
N SER A 7 0.71 -10.88 59.02
CA SER A 7 0.00 -11.33 57.81
C SER A 7 0.39 -10.44 56.64
N LEU A 8 1.09 -11.00 55.65
CA LEU A 8 1.55 -10.30 54.46
C LEU A 8 0.48 -10.44 53.36
N TRP A 9 -0.27 -9.37 53.11
CA TRP A 9 -1.30 -9.31 52.07
C TRP A 9 -0.64 -9.00 50.72
N MET A 10 -0.55 -10.02 49.85
CA MET A 10 -0.01 -9.89 48.50
C MET A 10 -1.12 -9.37 47.57
N PHE A 11 -1.09 -8.08 47.28
CA PHE A 11 -1.98 -7.43 46.30
C PHE A 11 -1.55 -7.86 44.89
N VAL A 12 -2.28 -8.81 44.28
CA VAL A 12 -2.08 -9.21 42.89
C VAL A 12 -2.74 -8.17 41.98
N CYS A 13 -1.91 -7.37 41.31
CA CYS A 13 -2.34 -6.36 40.36
C CYS A 13 -2.63 -7.05 39.01
N PHE A 14 -3.90 -7.38 38.74
CA PHE A 14 -4.36 -7.87 37.44
C PHE A 14 -4.29 -6.71 36.43
N SER A 15 -3.21 -6.69 35.63
CA SER A 15 -3.11 -5.78 34.48
C SER A 15 -4.01 -6.32 33.37
N LEU A 16 -5.11 -5.61 33.11
CA LEU A 16 -5.96 -5.83 31.96
C LEU A 16 -5.19 -5.38 30.70
N PHE A 17 -4.55 -6.33 30.00
CA PHE A 17 -4.06 -6.10 28.65
C PHE A 17 -5.28 -5.93 27.73
N SER A 18 -5.66 -4.67 27.48
CA SER A 18 -6.57 -4.34 26.39
C SER A 18 -5.88 -4.71 25.08
N CYS A 19 -6.30 -5.83 24.48
CA CYS A 19 -5.85 -6.26 23.17
C CYS A 19 -6.52 -5.35 22.12
N THR A 20 -6.01 -4.13 21.97
CA THR A 20 -6.33 -3.31 20.81
C THR A 20 -5.73 -4.03 19.61
N LYS A 21 -6.57 -4.75 18.86
CA LYS A 21 -6.13 -5.48 17.67
C LYS A 21 -5.49 -4.47 16.71
N GLN A 22 -4.17 -4.54 16.58
CA GLN A 22 -3.40 -3.63 15.74
C GLN A 22 -3.97 -3.72 14.31
N SER A 23 -4.38 -2.58 13.74
CA SER A 23 -4.99 -2.57 12.40
C SER A 23 -3.98 -2.84 11.28
N TYR A 24 -2.70 -2.91 11.63
CA TYR A 24 -1.62 -3.18 10.72
C TYR A 24 -0.54 -4.02 11.40
N GLU A 25 0.30 -4.63 10.59
CA GLU A 25 1.49 -5.37 10.97
C GLU A 25 2.70 -4.63 10.40
N LYS A 26 3.70 -4.32 11.23
CA LYS A 26 4.99 -3.83 10.75
C LYS A 26 5.87 -5.02 10.34
N THR A 27 6.38 -4.99 9.11
CA THR A 27 7.31 -6.00 8.59
C THR A 27 8.74 -5.46 8.63
N GLN A 28 9.72 -6.29 8.25
CA GLN A 28 11.12 -5.86 8.14
C GLN A 28 11.32 -4.76 7.08
N ASP A 29 10.45 -4.74 6.07
CA ASP A 29 10.55 -3.91 4.87
C ASP A 29 9.33 -3.00 4.69
N GLY A 30 8.46 -2.82 5.68
CA GLY A 30 7.30 -1.94 5.54
C GLY A 30 6.15 -2.24 6.49
N ILE A 31 4.92 -2.14 5.98
CA ILE A 31 3.69 -2.43 6.75
C ILE A 31 2.64 -3.17 5.90
N ILE A 32 1.79 -3.94 6.57
CA ILE A 32 0.58 -4.56 6.02
C ILE A 32 -0.62 -4.04 6.80
N VAL A 33 -1.55 -3.38 6.13
CA VAL A 33 -2.79 -2.83 6.71
C VAL A 33 -3.96 -3.73 6.36
N ASN A 34 -4.74 -4.14 7.37
CA ASN A 34 -5.96 -4.89 7.19
C ASN A 34 -7.16 -3.94 7.17
N LEU A 35 -7.91 -3.96 6.07
CA LEU A 35 -9.05 -3.08 5.85
C LEU A 35 -10.36 -3.80 6.11
N ARG A 36 -11.36 -3.04 6.60
CA ARG A 36 -12.71 -3.56 6.74
C ARG A 36 -13.43 -3.51 5.39
N GLN A 37 -13.57 -4.67 4.77
CA GLN A 37 -14.35 -4.83 3.54
C GLN A 37 -15.85 -4.63 3.81
N LYS A 38 -16.52 -3.84 2.96
CA LYS A 38 -17.99 -3.77 2.90
C LYS A 38 -18.53 -4.83 1.93
N GLN A 39 -17.77 -5.11 0.87
CA GLN A 39 -18.03 -6.13 -0.13
C GLN A 39 -16.82 -7.05 -0.28
N SER A 40 -17.05 -8.29 -0.72
CA SER A 40 -15.97 -9.27 -0.94
C SER A 40 -14.94 -8.88 -2.00
N THR A 41 -15.23 -7.84 -2.78
CA THR A 41 -14.40 -7.26 -3.85
C THR A 41 -13.68 -5.99 -3.44
N ASP A 42 -13.92 -5.46 -2.24
CA ASP A 42 -13.17 -4.32 -1.72
C ASP A 42 -11.75 -4.76 -1.36
N ALA A 43 -10.78 -3.85 -1.34
CA ALA A 43 -9.47 -4.16 -0.77
C ALA A 43 -9.61 -4.63 0.69
N GLY A 44 -9.14 -5.83 0.99
CA GLY A 44 -9.09 -6.38 2.35
C GLY A 44 -7.73 -6.20 3.00
N MET A 45 -6.67 -6.15 2.19
CA MET A 45 -5.31 -5.91 2.65
C MET A 45 -4.58 -4.98 1.70
N VAL A 46 -3.79 -4.06 2.24
CA VAL A 46 -2.84 -3.22 1.51
C VAL A 46 -1.48 -3.34 2.17
N ARG A 47 -0.44 -3.56 1.38
CA ARG A 47 0.95 -3.64 1.82
C ARG A 47 1.74 -2.51 1.17
N LEU A 48 2.50 -1.79 1.99
CA LEU A 48 3.51 -0.83 1.55
C LEU A 48 4.87 -1.42 1.90
N GLN A 49 5.69 -1.73 0.91
CA GLN A 49 7.06 -2.21 1.10
C GLN A 49 8.06 -1.13 0.67
N VAL A 50 8.93 -0.72 1.57
CA VAL A 50 10.06 0.17 1.35
C VAL A 50 11.14 -0.60 0.59
N ILE A 51 11.33 -0.26 -0.68
CA ILE A 51 12.40 -0.82 -1.51
C ILE A 51 13.69 -0.03 -1.31
N ASN A 52 13.58 1.31 -1.33
CA ASN A 52 14.63 2.25 -0.95
C ASN A 52 14.02 3.61 -0.55
N ASP A 53 14.85 4.60 -0.28
CA ASP A 53 14.41 5.93 0.17
C ASP A 53 13.42 6.62 -0.80
N LYS A 54 13.40 6.23 -2.08
CA LYS A 54 12.55 6.84 -3.12
C LYS A 54 11.54 5.88 -3.75
N VAL A 55 11.50 4.62 -3.33
CA VAL A 55 10.69 3.60 -3.99
C VAL A 55 9.91 2.81 -2.94
N ILE A 56 8.58 2.94 -3.00
CA ILE A 56 7.64 2.10 -2.24
C ILE A 56 6.88 1.20 -3.21
N ARG A 57 6.89 -0.10 -2.94
CA ARG A 57 6.03 -1.06 -3.62
C ARG A 57 4.70 -1.16 -2.90
N VAL A 58 3.63 -0.81 -3.60
CA VAL A 58 2.25 -0.96 -3.12
C VAL A 58 1.67 -2.28 -3.64
N SER A 59 0.99 -3.04 -2.78
CA SER A 59 0.24 -4.24 -3.17
C SER A 59 -1.11 -4.23 -2.46
N ALA A 60 -2.18 -4.53 -3.17
CA ALA A 60 -3.52 -4.62 -2.59
C ALA A 60 -4.23 -5.88 -3.07
N THR A 61 -5.06 -6.45 -2.20
CA THR A 61 -5.84 -7.66 -2.51
C THR A 61 -7.18 -7.65 -1.80
N PRO A 62 -8.27 -8.13 -2.43
CA PRO A 62 -9.54 -8.41 -1.76
C PRO A 62 -9.52 -9.75 -1.01
N GLY A 63 -8.47 -10.56 -1.22
CA GLY A 63 -8.28 -11.82 -0.52
C GLY A 63 -7.71 -11.65 0.90
N LYS A 64 -7.49 -12.79 1.56
CA LYS A 64 -6.88 -12.86 2.91
C LYS A 64 -5.36 -13.03 2.90
N GLN A 65 -4.77 -13.09 1.71
CA GLN A 65 -3.32 -13.23 1.52
C GLN A 65 -2.93 -12.59 0.19
N PHE A 66 -1.69 -12.12 0.12
CA PHE A 66 -1.09 -11.66 -1.13
C PHE A 66 -0.73 -12.85 -2.03
N SER A 67 -0.67 -12.61 -3.34
CA SER A 67 -0.10 -13.58 -4.28
C SER A 67 1.36 -13.87 -3.94
N LYS A 68 1.78 -15.12 -4.13
CA LYS A 68 3.18 -15.56 -4.00
C LYS A 68 3.91 -15.63 -5.35
N GLU A 69 3.20 -15.34 -6.44
CA GLU A 69 3.79 -15.32 -7.78
C GLU A 69 4.92 -14.30 -7.86
N GLU A 70 6.05 -14.72 -8.44
CA GLU A 70 7.20 -13.86 -8.66
C GLU A 70 6.93 -12.86 -9.79
N SER A 71 7.54 -11.68 -9.69
CA SER A 71 7.43 -10.69 -10.76
C SER A 71 8.29 -11.08 -11.95
N LEU A 72 7.76 -10.95 -13.16
CA LEU A 72 8.53 -11.14 -14.39
C LEU A 72 9.43 -9.94 -14.73
N ILE A 73 9.26 -8.80 -14.06
CA ILE A 73 9.94 -7.53 -14.39
C ILE A 73 10.77 -6.95 -13.23
N ILE A 74 10.45 -7.30 -11.99
CA ILE A 74 11.21 -6.85 -10.81
C ILE A 74 12.28 -7.89 -10.50
N VAL A 75 13.54 -7.49 -10.59
CA VAL A 75 14.70 -8.31 -10.20
C VAL A 75 14.80 -8.44 -8.67
N PRO A 76 15.54 -9.43 -8.14
CA PRO A 76 15.85 -9.51 -6.71
C PRO A 76 16.44 -8.19 -6.21
N GLN A 77 15.92 -7.70 -5.08
CA GLN A 77 16.42 -6.49 -4.44
C GLN A 77 17.55 -6.86 -3.48
N ALA A 78 18.53 -5.96 -3.31
CA ALA A 78 19.60 -6.18 -2.34
C ALA A 78 19.03 -6.33 -0.92
N GLU A 79 19.65 -7.20 -0.11
CA GLU A 79 19.21 -7.46 1.27
C GLU A 79 19.42 -6.27 2.22
N ASN A 80 20.05 -5.18 1.74
CA ASN A 80 20.27 -3.97 2.52
C ASN A 80 18.91 -3.30 2.82
N GLN A 81 18.47 -3.45 4.05
CA GLN A 81 17.24 -2.84 4.55
C GLN A 81 17.39 -1.32 4.59
N THR A 82 16.52 -0.63 3.87
CA THR A 82 16.40 0.82 3.98
C THR A 82 15.73 1.17 5.30
N SER A 83 16.34 2.05 6.07
CA SER A 83 15.78 2.50 7.34
C SER A 83 14.49 3.27 7.10
N PHE A 84 13.43 2.90 7.81
CA PHE A 84 12.17 3.64 7.81
C PHE A 84 11.53 3.65 9.20
N SER A 85 10.76 4.68 9.48
CA SER A 85 9.90 4.75 10.67
C SER A 85 8.43 4.68 10.26
N VAL A 86 7.56 4.35 11.22
CA VAL A 86 6.12 4.34 11.04
C VAL A 86 5.55 5.23 12.13
N GLU A 87 4.76 6.21 11.73
CA GLU A 87 4.03 7.11 12.61
C GLU A 87 2.54 6.84 12.50
N GLU A 88 1.83 6.88 13.63
CA GLU A 88 0.38 6.70 13.68
C GLU A 88 -0.26 8.04 14.06
N ILE A 89 -1.07 8.60 13.16
CA ILE A 89 -1.81 9.85 13.38
C ILE A 89 -3.28 9.60 13.10
N GLU A 90 -4.08 9.48 14.15
CA GLU A 90 -5.52 9.22 14.04
C GLU A 90 -5.84 8.01 13.14
N GLN A 91 -6.37 8.27 11.94
CA GLN A 91 -6.74 7.27 10.94
C GLN A 91 -5.63 6.97 9.93
N LEU A 92 -4.51 7.69 9.97
CA LEU A 92 -3.37 7.54 9.07
C LEU A 92 -2.25 6.74 9.70
N LEU A 93 -1.62 5.90 8.89
CA LEU A 93 -0.28 5.36 9.14
C LEU A 93 0.67 6.00 8.13
N ILE A 94 1.79 6.55 8.59
CA ILE A 94 2.75 7.25 7.74
C ILE A 94 4.09 6.54 7.82
N ILE A 95 4.57 6.04 6.68
CA ILE A 95 5.95 5.56 6.53
C ILE A 95 6.84 6.75 6.21
N HIS A 96 7.91 6.91 6.97
CA HIS A 96 8.95 7.90 6.70
C HIS A 96 10.23 7.21 6.26
N THR A 97 10.78 7.66 5.14
CA THR A 97 12.13 7.35 4.67
C THR A 97 12.95 8.65 4.67
N VAL A 98 14.18 8.64 4.14
CA VAL A 98 14.96 9.88 4.00
C VAL A 98 14.33 10.85 3.00
N ASP A 99 13.73 10.35 1.92
CA ASP A 99 13.24 11.19 0.81
C ASP A 99 11.71 11.25 0.69
N LEU A 100 10.97 10.30 1.27
CA LEU A 100 9.51 10.18 1.13
C LEU A 100 8.78 10.08 2.47
N GLN A 101 7.58 10.66 2.48
CA GLN A 101 6.51 10.36 3.43
C GLN A 101 5.37 9.66 2.67
N VAL A 102 5.03 8.43 3.03
CA VAL A 102 3.93 7.67 2.38
C VAL A 102 2.89 7.30 3.41
N SER A 103 1.71 7.90 3.27
CA SER A 103 0.59 7.68 4.18
C SER A 103 -0.44 6.71 3.61
N ILE A 104 -1.09 5.98 4.51
CA ILE A 104 -2.25 5.14 4.21
C ILE A 104 -3.37 5.39 5.22
N ASP A 105 -4.57 5.66 4.71
CA ASP A 105 -5.78 5.73 5.52
C ASP A 105 -6.25 4.32 5.90
N ARG A 106 -6.38 4.06 7.20
CA ARG A 106 -6.72 2.75 7.76
C ARG A 106 -8.17 2.33 7.51
N SER A 107 -9.04 3.27 7.11
CA SER A 107 -10.45 3.04 6.82
C SER A 107 -10.71 2.76 5.34
N THR A 108 -10.06 3.51 4.45
CA THR A 108 -10.27 3.42 2.99
C THR A 108 -9.17 2.64 2.28
N GLY A 109 -7.97 2.57 2.86
CA GLY A 109 -6.78 2.05 2.20
C GLY A 109 -6.22 3.00 1.14
N GLU A 110 -6.67 4.25 1.10
CA GLU A 110 -6.13 5.31 0.24
C GLU A 110 -4.66 5.56 0.58
N VAL A 111 -3.81 5.59 -0.44
CA VAL A 111 -2.38 5.84 -0.30
C VAL A 111 -2.02 7.22 -0.87
N VAL A 112 -1.21 7.97 -0.13
CA VAL A 112 -0.67 9.26 -0.58
C VAL A 112 0.84 9.25 -0.45
N PHE A 113 1.52 9.65 -1.52
CA PHE A 113 2.95 9.88 -1.58
C PHE A 113 3.22 11.38 -1.45
N ALA A 114 4.15 11.73 -0.58
CA ALA A 114 4.68 13.08 -0.42
C ALA A 114 6.21 13.03 -0.34
N ASP A 115 6.84 14.16 -0.66
CA ASP A 115 8.25 14.35 -0.38
C ASP A 115 8.53 14.41 1.13
N LYS A 116 9.81 14.42 1.49
CA LYS A 116 10.26 14.54 2.90
C LYS A 116 9.74 15.79 3.63
N ASP A 117 9.31 16.82 2.91
CA ASP A 117 8.80 18.08 3.47
C ASP A 117 7.26 18.08 3.56
N GLY A 118 6.60 16.99 3.13
CA GLY A 118 5.15 16.79 3.19
C GLY A 118 4.39 17.31 1.96
N SER A 119 5.08 17.75 0.90
CA SER A 119 4.43 18.17 -0.34
C SER A 119 3.96 16.94 -1.11
N ALA A 120 2.66 16.88 -1.43
CA ALA A 120 2.10 15.72 -2.11
C ALA A 120 2.66 15.57 -3.54
N ILE A 121 3.11 14.36 -3.86
CA ILE A 121 3.61 13.96 -5.18
C ILE A 121 2.51 13.22 -5.95
N LEU A 122 1.86 12.24 -5.31
CA LEU A 122 0.83 11.40 -5.92
C LEU A 122 -0.21 11.03 -4.87
N ARG A 123 -1.49 11.19 -5.20
CA ARG A 123 -2.61 10.83 -4.33
C ARG A 123 -3.50 9.83 -5.05
N GLU A 124 -3.82 8.73 -4.40
CA GLU A 124 -4.94 7.93 -4.87
C GLU A 124 -6.24 8.73 -4.85
N ASN A 125 -7.25 8.29 -5.61
CA ASN A 125 -8.55 8.96 -5.61
C ASN A 125 -9.15 9.03 -4.20
N THR A 126 -9.72 10.19 -3.87
CA THR A 126 -10.26 10.48 -2.54
C THR A 126 -11.30 9.43 -2.14
N GLY A 127 -11.09 8.77 -1.00
CA GLY A 127 -11.95 7.69 -0.51
C GLY A 127 -11.55 6.29 -0.99
N GLY A 128 -10.49 6.17 -1.80
CA GLY A 128 -9.91 4.92 -2.27
C GLY A 128 -9.96 4.76 -3.79
N GLY A 129 -8.80 4.59 -4.43
CA GLY A 129 -8.67 4.45 -5.89
C GLY A 129 -8.74 3.03 -6.46
N LYS A 130 -8.99 2.01 -5.63
CA LYS A 130 -8.83 0.58 -5.97
C LYS A 130 -10.16 -0.09 -6.27
N THR A 131 -10.25 -0.87 -7.35
CA THR A 131 -11.41 -1.73 -7.64
C THR A 131 -10.96 -3.08 -8.16
N PHE A 132 -11.59 -4.14 -7.65
CA PHE A 132 -11.36 -5.52 -8.06
C PHE A 132 -12.65 -6.11 -8.62
N SER A 133 -12.65 -6.57 -9.86
CA SER A 133 -13.78 -7.28 -10.47
C SER A 133 -13.38 -8.74 -10.71
N PRO A 134 -14.01 -9.71 -10.04
CA PRO A 134 -13.69 -11.12 -10.23
C PRO A 134 -13.88 -11.54 -11.68
N VAL A 135 -12.90 -12.24 -12.24
CA VAL A 135 -12.97 -12.84 -13.57
C VAL A 135 -12.51 -14.29 -13.51
N THR A 136 -13.00 -15.11 -14.44
CA THR A 136 -12.52 -16.49 -14.61
C THR A 136 -12.11 -16.68 -16.06
N ILE A 137 -10.86 -17.09 -16.27
CA ILE A 137 -10.27 -17.29 -17.58
C ILE A 137 -9.78 -18.73 -17.62
N GLU A 138 -10.38 -19.57 -18.48
CA GLU A 138 -10.03 -20.99 -18.63
C GLU A 138 -9.97 -21.75 -17.28
N GLY A 139 -10.92 -21.46 -16.39
CA GLY A 139 -11.00 -22.06 -15.05
C GLY A 139 -10.10 -21.40 -13.99
N THR A 140 -9.22 -20.49 -14.37
CA THR A 140 -8.37 -19.72 -13.45
C THR A 140 -9.11 -18.50 -12.93
N LYS A 141 -9.24 -18.39 -11.60
CA LYS A 141 -9.84 -17.22 -10.94
C LYS A 141 -8.81 -16.08 -10.84
N ALA A 142 -9.20 -14.90 -11.27
CA ALA A 142 -8.38 -13.70 -11.20
C ALA A 142 -9.25 -12.46 -10.93
N TYR A 143 -8.64 -11.27 -10.97
CA TYR A 143 -9.33 -9.99 -10.87
C TYR A 143 -8.94 -9.10 -12.04
N ALA A 144 -9.94 -8.47 -12.67
CA ALA A 144 -9.72 -7.25 -13.42
C ALA A 144 -9.52 -6.11 -12.41
N LEU A 145 -8.41 -5.37 -12.54
CA LEU A 145 -7.98 -4.36 -11.58
C LEU A 145 -8.17 -2.97 -12.17
N ARG A 146 -8.64 -2.04 -11.35
CA ARG A 146 -8.61 -0.59 -11.65
C ARG A 146 -7.97 0.14 -10.48
N GLN A 147 -7.04 1.03 -10.82
CA GLN A 147 -6.39 1.96 -9.89
C GLN A 147 -6.58 3.38 -10.42
N VAL A 148 -6.93 4.32 -9.55
CA VAL A 148 -7.13 5.73 -9.90
C VAL A 148 -6.37 6.61 -8.93
N PHE A 149 -5.77 7.65 -9.49
CA PHE A 149 -5.09 8.71 -8.77
C PHE A 149 -5.74 10.05 -9.11
N GLU A 150 -5.70 10.98 -8.15
CA GLU A 150 -5.98 12.38 -8.43
C GLU A 150 -4.91 12.94 -9.37
N SER A 151 -5.29 13.84 -10.26
CA SER A 151 -4.40 14.35 -11.31
C SER A 151 -4.65 15.84 -11.53
N PRO A 152 -3.83 16.73 -10.94
CA PRO A 152 -4.03 18.19 -11.02
C PRO A 152 -3.84 18.71 -12.45
N ALA A 153 -4.41 19.88 -12.74
CA ALA A 153 -4.52 20.39 -14.13
C ALA A 153 -3.16 20.66 -14.81
N ASP A 154 -2.12 20.90 -14.03
CA ASP A 154 -0.74 21.19 -14.44
C ASP A 154 0.17 19.95 -14.53
N GLU A 155 -0.36 18.75 -14.27
CA GLU A 155 0.35 17.49 -14.45
C GLU A 155 0.42 17.09 -15.95
N ALA A 156 1.53 16.45 -16.32
CA ALA A 156 1.74 15.88 -17.65
C ALA A 156 2.25 14.44 -17.54
N PHE A 157 1.89 13.60 -18.50
CA PHE A 157 2.20 12.17 -18.48
C PHE A 157 2.96 11.75 -19.74
N TYR A 158 4.05 11.02 -19.55
CA TYR A 158 4.93 10.54 -20.63
C TYR A 158 5.38 9.11 -20.34
N GLY A 159 5.68 8.33 -21.37
CA GLY A 159 6.09 6.92 -21.21
C GLY A 159 5.14 5.98 -21.94
N LEU A 160 4.64 4.96 -21.24
CA LEU A 160 3.76 3.90 -21.75
C LEU A 160 4.35 2.98 -22.84
N GLY A 161 5.48 3.37 -23.44
CA GLY A 161 6.24 2.60 -24.41
C GLY A 161 6.33 3.29 -25.76
N GLN A 162 6.17 2.53 -26.84
CA GLN A 162 6.17 3.02 -28.22
C GLN A 162 4.78 2.83 -28.83
N HIS A 163 4.14 3.93 -29.20
CA HIS A 163 2.77 3.96 -29.71
C HIS A 163 2.67 4.74 -31.02
N GLN A 164 1.63 4.49 -31.80
CA GLN A 164 1.49 4.97 -33.20
C GLN A 164 0.42 6.06 -33.37
N ALA A 165 -0.14 6.56 -32.27
CA ALA A 165 -1.24 7.53 -32.29
C ALA A 165 -0.76 9.01 -32.35
N ASP A 166 0.54 9.25 -32.49
CA ASP A 166 1.17 10.58 -32.45
C ASP A 166 0.82 11.37 -31.16
N GLU A 167 0.54 10.65 -30.08
CA GLU A 167 0.31 11.23 -28.75
C GLU A 167 1.61 11.41 -28.00
N PHE A 168 1.76 12.56 -27.33
CA PHE A 168 3.00 12.90 -26.62
C PHE A 168 2.78 13.07 -25.10
N ASN A 169 1.94 14.03 -24.70
CA ASN A 169 1.51 14.18 -23.31
C ASN A 169 0.15 13.47 -23.12
N TYR A 170 0.10 12.41 -22.31
CA TYR A 170 -1.09 11.58 -22.07
C TYR A 170 -2.10 12.18 -21.08
N LYS A 171 -1.90 13.41 -20.59
CA LYS A 171 -2.89 14.08 -19.74
C LYS A 171 -4.26 14.14 -20.41
N GLY A 172 -5.26 13.49 -19.79
CA GLY A 172 -6.62 13.43 -20.30
C GLY A 172 -6.83 12.55 -21.53
N LYS A 173 -5.86 11.68 -21.86
CA LYS A 173 -5.89 10.77 -23.01
C LYS A 173 -5.98 9.31 -22.56
N ASN A 174 -6.18 8.43 -23.53
CA ASN A 174 -6.30 7.00 -23.31
C ASN A 174 -5.33 6.25 -24.22
N GLU A 175 -4.68 5.22 -23.68
CA GLU A 175 -3.88 4.29 -24.45
C GLU A 175 -4.11 2.87 -23.95
N THR A 176 -4.29 1.93 -24.88
CA THR A 176 -4.44 0.50 -24.59
C THR A 176 -3.07 -0.15 -24.58
N LEU A 177 -2.66 -0.73 -23.45
CA LEU A 177 -1.38 -1.42 -23.35
C LEU A 177 -1.51 -2.89 -23.80
N LEU A 178 -1.22 -3.12 -25.07
CA LEU A 178 -1.08 -4.46 -25.68
C LEU A 178 0.16 -4.50 -26.58
N GLN A 179 0.67 -5.70 -26.84
CA GLN A 179 1.78 -5.89 -27.77
C GLN A 179 1.22 -6.17 -29.17
N TYR A 180 1.69 -5.43 -30.17
CA TYR A 180 1.33 -5.63 -31.57
C TYR A 180 2.46 -5.14 -32.49
N ASN A 181 2.46 -5.54 -33.76
CA ASN A 181 3.45 -5.01 -34.70
C ASN A 181 3.40 -3.47 -34.69
N THR A 182 4.56 -2.81 -34.57
CA THR A 182 4.79 -1.35 -34.42
C THR A 182 4.39 -0.74 -33.06
N LYS A 183 3.72 -1.49 -32.17
CA LYS A 183 3.28 -1.04 -30.85
C LYS A 183 3.95 -1.84 -29.73
N VAL A 184 4.74 -1.17 -28.92
CA VAL A 184 5.41 -1.74 -27.74
C VAL A 184 4.81 -1.12 -26.50
N SER A 185 4.24 -1.94 -25.62
CA SER A 185 3.69 -1.46 -24.35
C SER A 185 4.66 -1.71 -23.20
N VAL A 186 4.97 -0.65 -22.45
CA VAL A 186 5.79 -0.66 -21.24
C VAL A 186 4.99 0.05 -20.15
N PRO A 187 4.47 -0.67 -19.13
CA PRO A 187 3.59 -0.08 -18.11
C PRO A 187 4.38 0.73 -17.07
N PHE A 188 5.00 1.81 -17.53
CA PHE A 188 5.74 2.79 -16.73
C PHE A 188 5.39 4.20 -17.23
N ILE A 189 5.10 5.09 -16.29
CA ILE A 189 4.58 6.45 -16.51
C ILE A 189 5.13 7.38 -15.42
#